data_AF-A0AAE2SAF9-F1
#
_entry.id   AF-A0AAE2SAF9-F1
#
_cell.length_a   1.000
_cell.length_b   1.000
_cell.length_c   1.000
_cell.angle_alpha   90.00
_cell.angle_beta   90.00
_cell.angle_gamma   90.00
#
_symmetry.space_group_name_H-M   'P 1'
#
loop_
_entity.id
_entity.type
_entity.pdbx_description
1 polymer ?
#
loop_
_entity_poly.entity_id
_entity_poly.type
_entity_poly.pdbx_seq_one_letter_code
_entity_poly.pdbx_strand_id
1 'polypeptide(L)'
;MPKIEDIPALPSDAAELLEAVGYLDVADLAGADLHQLHAELVKANEKLQIAETTPSVADLKSWRGELGDEAAAEENFADDDADEAETSESEASEAAPKPSDHQGDLHVIEMEEGVTNFENEQEVIDMLQMSPTAEPLPAALIKENRLAVSDIPEGILLTAWEGELEVNVMNASKPTEAEKREADAKRTGLMTSRIRGFDQADAPDHVVKPLDRGKPKDVVSVSKDLNSGIDPSSRRFVRGVLHPSPGNVKTSAFFTAVVQILLVANLIGIPWMLIHEYRSGVEMMGWVIGLFSGLVVAALCYLFWGLSARCRICSQRQFTPKKCLKNKKAHHIPLIGYIFPTALHALFYKWFYCIYCGTAIRLKK
;
A
#
# COMPACT_ATOMS: atom_id res chain seq x y z
N MET A 1 19.45 -1.41 -3.88
CA MET A 1 19.62 -2.79 -4.39
C MET A 1 19.73 -2.69 -5.90
N PRO A 2 20.72 -3.34 -6.51
CA PRO A 2 20.83 -3.41 -7.97
C PRO A 2 19.72 -4.30 -8.52
N LYS A 3 19.17 -3.89 -9.67
CA LYS A 3 18.09 -4.60 -10.33
C LYS A 3 18.61 -5.73 -11.19
N ILE A 4 17.72 -6.64 -11.54
CA ILE A 4 17.95 -7.62 -12.61
C ILE A 4 18.18 -6.93 -13.98
N GLU A 5 17.59 -5.76 -14.22
CA GLU A 5 17.87 -4.91 -15.41
C GLU A 5 19.34 -4.46 -15.54
N ASP A 6 20.10 -4.42 -14.45
CA ASP A 6 21.47 -3.89 -14.42
C ASP A 6 22.55 -4.95 -14.80
N ILE A 7 22.16 -6.23 -14.99
CA ILE A 7 23.08 -7.34 -15.28
C ILE A 7 23.52 -7.30 -16.76
N PRO A 8 24.82 -7.10 -17.07
CA PRO A 8 25.27 -6.82 -18.44
C PRO A 8 25.17 -8.00 -19.41
N ALA A 9 25.15 -9.25 -18.92
CA ALA A 9 24.98 -10.46 -19.73
C ALA A 9 23.52 -10.96 -19.85
N LEU A 10 22.54 -10.21 -19.32
CA LEU A 10 21.13 -10.60 -19.34
C LEU A 10 20.41 -10.00 -20.57
N PRO A 11 19.85 -10.82 -21.49
CA PRO A 11 19.02 -10.31 -22.57
C PRO A 11 17.67 -9.81 -22.03
N SER A 12 17.13 -8.74 -22.64
CA SER A 12 15.89 -8.05 -22.21
C SER A 12 14.71 -9.01 -21.99
N ASP A 13 14.54 -9.97 -22.89
CA ASP A 13 13.46 -10.96 -22.87
C ASP A 13 13.56 -11.91 -21.65
N ALA A 14 14.79 -12.15 -21.15
CA ALA A 14 15.02 -12.93 -19.94
C ALA A 14 14.80 -12.09 -18.66
N ALA A 15 15.08 -10.78 -18.71
CA ALA A 15 14.72 -9.86 -17.63
C ALA A 15 13.19 -9.77 -17.46
N GLU A 16 12.43 -9.57 -18.55
CA GLU A 16 10.96 -9.59 -18.52
C GLU A 16 10.40 -10.95 -18.02
N LEU A 17 11.06 -12.06 -18.36
CA LEU A 17 10.66 -13.39 -17.90
C LEU A 17 10.97 -13.64 -16.40
N LEU A 18 12.09 -13.12 -15.88
CA LEU A 18 12.43 -13.17 -14.45
C LEU A 18 11.47 -12.33 -13.61
N GLU A 19 11.17 -11.08 -14.04
CA GLU A 19 10.14 -10.25 -13.41
C GLU A 19 8.76 -10.95 -13.41
N ALA A 20 8.44 -11.67 -14.50
CA ALA A 20 7.17 -12.39 -14.63
C ALA A 20 7.04 -13.64 -13.73
N VAL A 21 8.16 -14.22 -13.28
CA VAL A 21 8.17 -15.26 -12.23
C VAL A 21 8.13 -14.63 -10.83
N GLY A 22 8.67 -13.42 -10.67
CA GLY A 22 8.63 -12.64 -9.43
C GLY A 22 10.00 -12.33 -8.83
N TYR A 23 11.08 -12.62 -9.54
CA TYR A 23 12.43 -12.18 -9.20
C TYR A 23 12.59 -10.73 -9.67
N LEU A 24 12.94 -9.80 -8.78
CA LEU A 24 13.01 -8.36 -9.09
C LEU A 24 14.39 -7.77 -8.79
N ASP A 25 14.96 -8.15 -7.65
CA ASP A 25 16.28 -7.70 -7.20
C ASP A 25 17.33 -8.80 -7.36
N VAL A 26 18.59 -8.39 -7.54
CA VAL A 26 19.76 -9.29 -7.65
C VAL A 26 19.86 -10.30 -6.50
N ALA A 27 19.48 -9.89 -5.28
CA ALA A 27 19.52 -10.73 -4.09
C ALA A 27 18.58 -11.95 -4.17
N ASP A 28 17.40 -11.80 -4.77
CA ASP A 28 16.42 -12.89 -4.95
C ASP A 28 17.01 -13.98 -5.87
N LEU A 29 17.64 -13.55 -6.96
CA LEU A 29 18.30 -14.42 -7.94
C LEU A 29 19.54 -15.10 -7.36
N ALA A 30 20.32 -14.39 -6.53
CA ALA A 30 21.48 -14.92 -5.83
C ALA A 30 21.12 -15.96 -4.75
N GLY A 31 19.91 -15.90 -4.19
CA GLY A 31 19.38 -16.87 -3.22
C GLY A 31 18.67 -18.09 -3.83
N ALA A 32 18.29 -18.05 -5.11
CA ALA A 32 17.44 -19.06 -5.73
C ALA A 32 18.08 -20.46 -5.89
N ASP A 33 17.25 -21.51 -5.83
CA ASP A 33 17.61 -22.82 -6.37
C ASP A 33 17.51 -22.82 -7.91
N LEU A 34 18.58 -23.24 -8.58
CA LEU A 34 18.68 -23.17 -10.04
C LEU A 34 17.75 -24.17 -10.76
N HIS A 35 17.38 -25.29 -10.13
CA HIS A 35 16.50 -26.28 -10.74
C HIS A 35 15.03 -25.88 -10.63
N GLN A 36 14.61 -25.36 -9.46
CA GLN A 36 13.29 -24.78 -9.27
C GLN A 36 13.09 -23.54 -10.16
N LEU A 37 14.04 -22.60 -10.15
CA LEU A 37 14.01 -21.39 -10.99
C LEU A 37 13.84 -21.74 -12.47
N HIS A 38 14.62 -22.69 -12.99
CA HIS A 38 14.49 -23.15 -14.37
C HIS A 38 13.10 -23.77 -14.65
N ALA A 39 12.56 -24.59 -13.75
CA ALA A 39 11.23 -25.17 -13.91
C ALA A 39 10.10 -24.12 -13.90
N GLU A 40 10.25 -23.07 -13.09
CA GLU A 40 9.31 -21.94 -13.03
C GLU A 40 9.41 -21.04 -14.27
N LEU A 41 10.62 -20.76 -14.77
CA LEU A 41 10.85 -20.04 -16.02
C LEU A 41 10.30 -20.79 -17.25
N VAL A 42 10.46 -22.11 -17.32
CA VAL A 42 9.83 -22.95 -18.38
C VAL A 42 8.30 -22.80 -18.35
N LYS A 43 7.70 -22.95 -17.16
CA LYS A 43 6.25 -22.88 -16.94
C LYS A 43 5.68 -21.47 -17.16
N ALA A 44 6.47 -20.43 -16.90
CA ALA A 44 6.13 -19.05 -17.20
C ALA A 44 6.20 -18.78 -18.71
N ASN A 45 7.27 -19.20 -19.38
CA ASN A 45 7.46 -18.92 -20.80
C ASN A 45 6.47 -19.70 -21.69
N GLU A 46 6.13 -20.94 -21.35
CA GLU A 46 5.05 -21.71 -22.02
C GLU A 46 3.72 -20.93 -22.03
N LYS A 47 3.42 -20.24 -20.92
CA LYS A 47 2.15 -19.55 -20.67
C LYS A 47 2.12 -18.10 -21.15
N LEU A 48 3.27 -17.43 -21.19
CA LEU A 48 3.38 -16.00 -21.45
C LEU A 48 4.05 -15.66 -22.80
N GLN A 49 4.83 -16.58 -23.37
CA GLN A 49 5.51 -16.45 -24.67
C GLN A 49 6.35 -15.16 -24.77
N ILE A 50 7.21 -14.94 -23.77
CA ILE A 50 8.03 -13.73 -23.62
C ILE A 50 9.35 -13.87 -24.39
N ALA A 51 10.03 -15.01 -24.26
CA ALA A 51 11.31 -15.29 -24.90
C ALA A 51 11.18 -16.43 -25.93
N GLU A 52 11.79 -16.29 -27.12
CA GLU A 52 11.77 -17.33 -28.16
C GLU A 52 12.43 -18.64 -27.71
N THR A 53 13.40 -18.55 -26.80
CA THR A 53 14.06 -19.69 -26.15
C THR A 53 14.09 -19.48 -24.63
N THR A 54 13.57 -20.43 -23.86
CA THR A 54 13.69 -20.39 -22.40
C THR A 54 15.16 -20.53 -21.97
N PRO A 55 15.67 -19.72 -21.03
CA PRO A 55 17.04 -19.83 -20.53
C PRO A 55 17.36 -21.21 -19.95
N SER A 56 18.55 -21.72 -20.21
CA SER A 56 19.02 -23.00 -19.67
C SER A 56 19.63 -22.84 -18.27
N VAL A 57 19.78 -23.95 -17.56
CA VAL A 57 20.46 -23.99 -16.24
C VAL A 57 21.93 -23.50 -16.33
N ALA A 58 22.56 -23.56 -17.50
CA ALA A 58 23.90 -23.01 -17.71
C ALA A 58 23.90 -21.47 -17.77
N ASP A 59 22.90 -20.88 -18.44
CA ASP A 59 22.76 -19.42 -18.57
C ASP A 59 22.42 -18.79 -17.22
N LEU A 60 21.49 -19.39 -16.47
CA LEU A 60 21.15 -19.02 -15.09
C LEU A 60 22.38 -19.07 -14.16
N LYS A 61 23.28 -20.03 -14.38
CA LYS A 61 24.54 -20.14 -13.62
C LYS A 61 25.56 -19.07 -14.05
N SER A 62 25.57 -18.63 -15.31
CA SER A 62 26.42 -17.52 -15.75
C SER A 62 26.00 -16.21 -15.09
N TRP A 63 24.70 -15.89 -15.13
CA TRP A 63 24.15 -14.67 -14.50
C TRP A 63 24.39 -14.65 -12.99
N ARG A 64 24.26 -15.79 -12.30
CA ARG A 64 24.63 -15.89 -10.87
C ARG A 64 26.13 -15.83 -10.60
N GLY A 65 26.97 -16.18 -11.59
CA GLY A 65 28.43 -16.14 -11.47
C GLY A 65 28.97 -14.71 -11.48
N GLU A 66 28.51 -13.89 -12.43
CA GLU A 66 28.93 -12.48 -12.57
C GLU A 66 28.55 -11.63 -11.33
N LEU A 67 27.44 -11.97 -10.67
CA LEU A 67 27.00 -11.35 -9.41
C LEU A 67 27.86 -11.70 -8.18
N GLY A 68 28.75 -12.70 -8.28
CA GLY A 68 29.61 -13.13 -7.18
C GLY A 68 30.81 -12.23 -6.92
N ASP A 69 31.34 -11.59 -7.97
CA ASP A 69 32.58 -10.79 -7.88
C ASP A 69 32.34 -9.34 -7.42
N GLU A 70 31.14 -8.77 -7.66
CA GLU A 70 30.80 -7.42 -7.17
C GLU A 70 30.41 -7.40 -5.68
N ALA A 71 29.72 -8.44 -5.19
CA ALA A 71 29.28 -8.53 -3.79
C ALA A 71 30.44 -8.57 -2.77
N ALA A 72 31.63 -8.98 -3.19
CA ALA A 72 32.82 -9.05 -2.34
C ALA A 72 33.52 -7.69 -2.11
N ALA A 73 33.07 -6.61 -2.76
CA ALA A 73 33.76 -5.32 -2.76
C ALA A 73 33.28 -4.33 -1.66
N GLU A 74 32.06 -4.48 -1.12
CA GLU A 74 31.44 -3.46 -0.24
C GLU A 74 31.55 -3.76 1.28
N GLU A 75 32.01 -4.95 1.72
CA GLU A 75 32.12 -5.29 3.16
C GLU A 75 33.41 -4.77 3.86
N ASN A 76 34.16 -3.84 3.25
CA ASN A 76 35.45 -3.34 3.77
C ASN A 76 35.52 -1.81 3.95
N PHE A 77 34.55 -1.22 4.65
CA PHE A 77 34.71 0.09 5.31
C PHE A 77 33.98 0.13 6.66
N ALA A 78 34.74 -0.09 7.73
CA ALA A 78 34.37 0.22 9.10
C ALA A 78 35.49 1.05 9.74
N ASP A 79 35.09 2.01 10.57
CA ASP A 79 35.88 2.80 11.53
C ASP A 79 37.22 3.39 11.07
N ASP A 80 37.29 4.73 10.96
CA ASP A 80 38.37 5.47 11.65
C ASP A 80 38.00 6.94 11.95
N ASP A 81 38.81 7.54 12.83
CA ASP A 81 38.91 8.95 13.26
C ASP A 81 37.77 9.61 14.05
N ALA A 82 38.20 10.45 15.01
CA ALA A 82 37.39 11.12 16.02
C ALA A 82 37.77 12.62 16.18
N ASP A 83 36.98 13.32 16.99
CA ASP A 83 37.29 14.57 17.70
C ASP A 83 37.82 15.80 16.94
N GLU A 84 37.03 16.89 17.02
CA GLU A 84 37.52 18.14 17.63
C GLU A 84 36.35 18.87 18.33
N ALA A 85 36.64 19.71 19.33
CA ALA A 85 35.65 20.20 20.31
C ALA A 85 35.76 21.71 20.59
N GLU A 86 34.75 22.27 21.28
CA GLU A 86 34.79 23.39 22.27
C GLU A 86 33.33 23.79 22.60
N THR A 87 32.73 23.39 23.74
CA THR A 87 32.81 23.90 25.13
C THR A 87 32.16 25.26 25.43
N SER A 88 31.16 25.24 26.32
CA SER A 88 30.92 26.29 27.34
C SER A 88 30.17 25.71 28.54
N GLU A 89 30.62 26.01 29.76
CA GLU A 89 30.09 25.54 31.05
C GLU A 89 28.82 26.33 31.47
N SER A 90 28.11 26.11 32.59
CA SER A 90 28.28 25.25 33.79
C SER A 90 26.91 24.57 34.14
N GLU A 91 26.58 23.95 35.28
CA GLU A 91 27.14 23.80 36.64
C GLU A 91 26.40 22.60 37.32
N ALA A 92 26.68 22.18 38.56
CA ALA A 92 27.82 21.39 39.08
C ALA A 92 27.51 20.97 40.55
N SER A 93 27.37 19.67 40.83
CA SER A 93 27.57 19.02 42.15
C SER A 93 27.65 17.50 41.93
N GLU A 94 28.79 16.85 42.21
CA GLU A 94 29.15 16.24 43.50
C GLU A 94 28.15 15.19 44.04
N ALA A 95 28.56 13.99 44.44
CA ALA A 95 29.84 13.28 44.28
C ALA A 95 29.64 11.76 44.48
N ALA A 96 30.56 10.93 44.00
CA ALA A 96 30.50 9.47 44.18
C ALA A 96 31.36 8.99 45.37
N PRO A 97 30.86 8.04 46.19
CA PRO A 97 31.69 7.07 46.91
C PRO A 97 31.65 5.68 46.25
N LYS A 98 32.71 4.88 46.43
CA LYS A 98 32.72 3.44 46.11
C LYS A 98 32.39 2.59 47.37
N PRO A 99 32.55 1.25 47.33
CA PRO A 99 31.53 0.34 47.84
C PRO A 99 31.58 0.13 49.36
N SER A 100 30.48 -0.40 49.91
CA SER A 100 30.44 -0.98 51.25
C SER A 100 29.84 -2.38 51.19
N ASP A 101 30.58 -3.39 51.65
CA ASP A 101 30.07 -4.73 51.83
C ASP A 101 28.98 -4.73 52.91
N HIS A 102 27.71 -4.90 52.54
CA HIS A 102 26.67 -5.36 53.47
C HIS A 102 25.99 -6.62 52.95
N GLN A 103 26.25 -7.66 53.72
CA GLN A 103 25.60 -8.96 53.72
C GLN A 103 24.08 -8.76 53.84
N GLY A 104 23.31 -9.50 53.05
CA GLY A 104 21.93 -9.12 52.72
C GLY A 104 20.98 -9.07 53.92
N ASP A 105 20.37 -7.90 54.13
CA ASP A 105 19.10 -7.79 54.85
C ASP A 105 17.96 -8.14 53.89
N LEU A 106 17.11 -9.08 54.31
CA LEU A 106 15.83 -9.31 53.67
C LEU A 106 14.91 -8.16 54.11
N HIS A 107 14.45 -7.34 53.16
CA HIS A 107 13.49 -6.28 53.47
C HIS A 107 12.14 -6.92 53.85
N VAL A 108 11.96 -7.19 55.15
CA VAL A 108 10.66 -7.56 55.71
C VAL A 108 9.76 -6.36 55.57
N ILE A 109 8.81 -6.44 54.65
CA ILE A 109 7.73 -5.46 54.54
C ILE A 109 6.86 -5.66 55.77
N GLU A 110 6.83 -4.69 56.67
CA GLU A 110 5.87 -4.67 57.78
C GLU A 110 4.46 -4.57 57.18
N MET A 111 3.63 -5.57 57.43
CA MET A 111 2.28 -5.63 56.87
C MET A 111 1.38 -4.58 57.54
N GLU A 112 0.87 -3.63 56.77
CA GLU A 112 -0.11 -2.66 57.27
C GLU A 112 -1.45 -3.35 57.60
N GLU A 113 -2.15 -2.87 58.63
CA GLU A 113 -3.36 -3.49 59.17
C GLU A 113 -4.56 -3.38 58.20
N GLY A 114 -4.62 -4.31 57.25
CA GLY A 114 -5.66 -4.41 56.21
C GLY A 114 -5.28 -5.30 55.03
N VAL A 115 -3.98 -5.53 54.82
CA VAL A 115 -3.46 -6.38 53.73
C VAL A 115 -3.79 -7.86 53.96
N THR A 116 -4.33 -8.51 52.92
CA THR A 116 -4.63 -9.96 52.94
C THR A 116 -3.74 -10.70 51.93
N ASN A 117 -3.18 -11.85 52.32
CA ASN A 117 -2.31 -12.66 51.44
C ASN A 117 -3.10 -13.81 50.79
N PHE A 118 -3.38 -13.66 49.50
CA PHE A 118 -4.19 -14.57 48.70
C PHE A 118 -3.40 -15.77 48.14
N GLU A 119 -2.07 -15.81 48.23
CA GLU A 119 -1.26 -16.93 47.71
C GLU A 119 -1.53 -18.27 48.41
N ASN A 120 -2.16 -18.24 49.59
CA ASN A 120 -2.52 -19.43 50.36
C ASN A 120 -3.91 -20.00 50.03
N GLU A 121 -4.67 -19.34 49.15
CA GLU A 121 -6.00 -19.80 48.75
C GLU A 121 -5.92 -20.89 47.69
N GLN A 122 -6.72 -21.96 47.82
CA GLN A 122 -6.62 -23.12 46.93
C GLN A 122 -6.87 -22.75 45.45
N GLU A 123 -7.78 -21.81 45.18
CA GLU A 123 -8.09 -21.37 43.81
C GLU A 123 -6.92 -20.58 43.19
N VAL A 124 -6.18 -19.82 44.01
CA VAL A 124 -4.94 -19.14 43.61
C VAL A 124 -3.79 -20.14 43.41
N ILE A 125 -3.66 -21.15 44.28
CA ILE A 125 -2.67 -22.22 44.14
C ILE A 125 -2.89 -23.01 42.85
N ASP A 126 -4.14 -23.36 42.53
CA ASP A 126 -4.51 -24.06 41.31
C ASP A 126 -4.28 -23.19 40.06
N MET A 127 -4.59 -21.88 40.14
CA MET A 127 -4.26 -20.91 39.10
C MET A 127 -2.74 -20.81 38.86
N LEU A 128 -1.94 -20.68 39.92
CA LEU A 128 -0.48 -20.56 39.84
C LEU A 128 0.17 -21.82 39.23
N GLN A 129 -0.39 -23.00 39.46
CA GLN A 129 0.05 -24.25 38.81
C GLN A 129 -0.29 -24.32 37.31
N MET A 130 -1.32 -23.61 36.85
CA MET A 130 -1.69 -23.51 35.43
C MET A 130 -1.03 -22.30 34.71
N SER A 131 -0.53 -21.32 35.47
CA SER A 131 0.06 -20.10 34.95
C SER A 131 1.44 -20.35 34.32
N PRO A 132 1.78 -19.74 33.17
CA PRO A 132 3.14 -19.79 32.65
C PRO A 132 4.12 -19.09 33.60
N THR A 133 5.26 -19.73 33.86
CA THR A 133 6.32 -19.16 34.71
C THR A 133 6.84 -17.84 34.11
N ALA A 134 6.85 -16.77 34.91
CA ALA A 134 7.40 -15.48 34.50
C ALA A 134 8.94 -15.54 34.53
N GLU A 135 9.57 -15.56 33.35
CA GLU A 135 11.03 -15.43 33.23
C GLU A 135 11.44 -13.94 33.33
N PRO A 136 12.44 -13.58 34.16
CA PRO A 136 12.87 -12.20 34.31
C PRO A 136 13.60 -11.72 33.05
N LEU A 137 13.19 -10.58 32.49
CA LEU A 137 13.73 -10.08 31.24
C LEU A 137 15.23 -9.70 31.37
N PRO A 138 16.14 -10.26 30.54
CA PRO A 138 17.55 -9.89 30.57
C PRO A 138 17.77 -8.41 30.28
N ALA A 139 18.55 -7.73 31.12
CA ALA A 139 18.84 -6.29 31.00
C ALA A 139 19.45 -5.87 29.64
N ALA A 140 20.13 -6.80 28.95
CA ALA A 140 20.61 -6.58 27.58
C ALA A 140 19.46 -6.33 26.58
N LEU A 141 18.41 -7.17 26.62
CA LEU A 141 17.24 -7.06 25.73
C LEU A 141 16.43 -5.79 26.01
N ILE A 142 16.33 -5.36 27.28
CA ILE A 142 15.72 -4.08 27.67
C ILE A 142 16.46 -2.92 26.99
N LYS A 143 17.80 -2.91 27.07
CA LYS A 143 18.65 -1.86 26.50
C LYS A 143 18.63 -1.85 24.96
N GLU A 144 18.67 -3.02 24.33
CA GLU A 144 18.64 -3.20 22.88
C GLU A 144 17.32 -2.73 22.26
N ASN A 145 16.19 -3.18 22.83
CA ASN A 145 14.85 -2.86 22.33
C ASN A 145 14.31 -1.51 22.87
N ARG A 146 15.10 -0.81 23.70
CA ARG A 146 14.77 0.48 24.35
C ARG A 146 13.45 0.46 25.13
N LEU A 147 13.14 -0.67 25.77
CA LEU A 147 11.92 -0.83 26.56
C LEU A 147 11.96 0.12 27.77
N ALA A 148 10.95 0.99 27.89
CA ALA A 148 10.74 1.79 29.09
C ALA A 148 10.04 0.97 30.17
N VAL A 149 10.16 1.39 31.43
CA VAL A 149 9.46 0.72 32.55
C VAL A 149 7.93 0.78 32.37
N SER A 150 7.42 1.81 31.69
CA SER A 150 6.01 1.95 31.29
C SER A 150 5.51 0.92 30.28
N ASP A 151 6.42 0.23 29.59
CA ASP A 151 6.10 -0.73 28.53
C ASP A 151 5.99 -2.16 29.10
N ILE A 152 6.40 -2.34 30.37
CA ILE A 152 6.22 -3.56 31.15
C ILE A 152 4.87 -3.45 31.87
N PRO A 153 3.93 -4.41 31.71
CA PRO A 153 2.66 -4.36 32.40
C PRO A 153 2.85 -4.52 33.91
N GLU A 154 2.18 -3.68 34.69
CA GLU A 154 2.21 -3.73 36.16
C GLU A 154 1.62 -5.08 36.65
N GLY A 155 2.42 -5.83 37.40
CA GLY A 155 2.01 -7.11 37.99
C GLY A 155 1.31 -6.91 39.34
N ILE A 156 0.15 -7.54 39.53
CA ILE A 156 -0.56 -7.53 40.81
C ILE A 156 0.15 -8.46 41.81
N LEU A 157 0.52 -7.92 42.97
CA LEU A 157 1.12 -8.69 44.06
C LEU A 157 0.03 -9.30 44.94
N LEU A 158 -0.18 -10.62 44.81
CA LEU A 158 -1.19 -11.38 45.57
C LEU A 158 -0.91 -11.45 47.08
N THR A 159 0.30 -11.10 47.50
CA THR A 159 0.72 -10.95 48.90
C THR A 159 0.35 -9.61 49.53
N ALA A 160 0.02 -8.60 48.71
CA ALA A 160 -0.03 -7.19 49.10
C ALA A 160 -1.26 -6.47 48.50
N TRP A 161 -2.43 -7.11 48.56
CA TRP A 161 -3.67 -6.57 47.98
C TRP A 161 -4.64 -6.08 49.06
N GLU A 162 -5.30 -4.94 48.80
CA GLU A 162 -6.35 -4.36 49.65
C GLU A 162 -7.74 -4.64 49.06
N GLY A 163 -8.57 -5.37 49.80
CA GLY A 163 -9.97 -5.64 49.44
C GLY A 163 -10.21 -7.04 48.86
N GLU A 164 -11.47 -7.31 48.47
CA GLU A 164 -11.90 -8.61 47.94
C GLU A 164 -11.42 -8.83 46.49
N LEU A 165 -10.89 -10.02 46.19
CA LEU A 165 -10.37 -10.41 44.88
C LEU A 165 -11.12 -11.64 44.33
N GLU A 166 -11.92 -11.47 43.28
CA GLU A 166 -12.65 -12.58 42.64
C GLU A 166 -11.79 -13.28 41.58
N VAL A 167 -11.17 -14.41 41.92
CA VAL A 167 -10.24 -15.15 41.05
C VAL A 167 -10.98 -16.10 40.10
N ASN A 168 -11.45 -15.56 38.97
CA ASN A 168 -12.19 -16.35 37.99
C ASN A 168 -11.27 -17.29 37.16
N VAL A 169 -11.00 -18.49 37.69
CA VAL A 169 -10.24 -19.55 37.03
C VAL A 169 -11.04 -20.15 35.85
N MET A 170 -11.07 -19.41 34.73
CA MET A 170 -11.64 -19.92 33.49
C MET A 170 -10.81 -21.09 32.97
N ASN A 171 -11.28 -22.32 33.22
CA ASN A 171 -10.74 -23.58 32.69
C ASN A 171 -10.84 -23.63 31.15
N ALA A 172 -9.96 -22.89 30.48
CA ALA A 172 -9.86 -22.73 29.04
C ALA A 172 -9.24 -23.95 28.37
N SER A 173 -9.88 -25.11 28.57
CA SER A 173 -9.72 -26.26 27.68
C SER A 173 -9.86 -25.77 26.24
N LYS A 174 -8.79 -25.93 25.45
CA LYS A 174 -8.70 -25.35 24.10
C LYS A 174 -9.85 -25.92 23.26
N PRO A 175 -10.85 -25.12 22.84
CA PRO A 175 -12.03 -25.66 22.18
C PRO A 175 -11.61 -26.39 20.91
N THR A 176 -12.19 -27.57 20.71
CA THR A 176 -11.80 -28.48 19.63
C THR A 176 -12.06 -27.85 18.28
N GLU A 177 -11.40 -28.37 17.24
CA GLU A 177 -11.64 -27.93 15.86
C GLU A 177 -13.13 -27.99 15.47
N ALA A 178 -13.87 -28.99 15.97
CA ALA A 178 -15.30 -29.10 15.72
C ALA A 178 -16.09 -27.93 16.32
N GLU A 179 -15.87 -27.64 17.61
CA GLU A 179 -16.57 -26.57 18.34
C GLU A 179 -16.24 -25.18 17.77
N LYS A 180 -14.98 -24.94 17.38
CA LYS A 180 -14.55 -23.72 16.68
C LYS A 180 -15.29 -23.57 15.34
N ARG A 181 -15.30 -24.62 14.51
CA ARG A 181 -15.97 -24.62 13.20
C ARG A 181 -17.49 -24.43 13.31
N GLU A 182 -18.13 -24.96 14.36
CA GLU A 182 -19.55 -24.71 14.62
C GLU A 182 -19.80 -23.26 15.08
N ALA A 183 -18.98 -22.74 16.01
CA ALA A 183 -19.08 -21.36 16.47
C ALA A 183 -18.90 -20.34 15.32
N ASP A 184 -17.91 -20.54 14.44
CA ASP A 184 -17.67 -19.67 13.29
C ASP A 184 -18.78 -19.78 12.22
N ALA A 185 -19.33 -20.97 11.97
CA ALA A 185 -20.50 -21.12 11.09
C ALA A 185 -21.72 -20.35 11.64
N LYS A 186 -21.94 -20.45 12.96
CA LYS A 186 -23.04 -19.78 13.67
C LYS A 186 -22.85 -18.25 13.74
N ARG A 187 -21.60 -17.77 13.81
CA ARG A 187 -21.22 -16.35 13.83
C ARG A 187 -21.28 -15.68 12.45
N THR A 188 -20.90 -16.41 11.39
CA THR A 188 -20.79 -15.85 10.03
C THR A 188 -22.03 -16.07 9.16
N GLY A 189 -22.85 -17.07 9.49
CA GLY A 189 -23.99 -17.48 8.66
C GLY A 189 -23.59 -18.19 7.36
N LEU A 190 -22.30 -18.46 7.14
CA LEU A 190 -21.87 -19.31 6.03
C LEU A 190 -22.11 -20.78 6.41
N MET A 191 -22.76 -21.53 5.51
CA MET A 191 -22.81 -22.97 5.61
C MET A 191 -21.44 -23.56 5.28
N THR A 192 -20.64 -23.82 6.32
CA THR A 192 -19.32 -24.47 6.23
C THR A 192 -19.38 -25.83 5.54
N SER A 193 -20.50 -26.54 5.58
CA SER A 193 -20.77 -27.76 4.79
C SER A 193 -20.75 -27.56 3.26
N ARG A 194 -20.80 -26.31 2.78
CA ARG A 194 -20.64 -25.92 1.36
C ARG A 194 -19.25 -25.34 1.07
N ILE A 195 -18.44 -25.07 2.09
CA ILE A 195 -17.03 -24.65 1.94
C ILE A 195 -16.17 -25.91 1.98
N ARG A 196 -15.52 -26.22 0.85
CA ARG A 196 -14.60 -27.37 0.76
C ARG A 196 -13.16 -26.92 1.01
N GLY A 197 -12.35 -27.82 1.58
CA GLY A 197 -10.91 -27.64 1.72
C GLY A 197 -10.20 -27.61 0.37
N PHE A 198 -8.98 -27.07 0.35
CA PHE A 198 -8.17 -26.94 -0.86
C PHE A 198 -7.86 -28.29 -1.52
N ASP A 199 -7.72 -29.36 -0.73
CA ASP A 199 -7.49 -30.74 -1.18
C ASP A 199 -8.60 -31.29 -2.11
N GLN A 200 -9.77 -30.63 -2.16
CA GLN A 200 -10.89 -30.97 -3.04
C GLN A 200 -11.02 -30.04 -4.26
N ALA A 201 -10.08 -29.12 -4.48
CA ALA A 201 -10.08 -28.18 -5.60
C ALA A 201 -9.54 -28.78 -6.89
N ASP A 202 -8.54 -29.67 -6.81
CA ASP A 202 -7.86 -30.28 -7.96
C ASP A 202 -8.60 -31.51 -8.54
N ALA A 203 -9.77 -31.86 -8.00
CA ALA A 203 -10.58 -32.98 -8.49
C ALA A 203 -11.19 -32.69 -9.88
N PRO A 204 -10.93 -33.53 -10.91
CA PRO A 204 -11.31 -33.22 -12.30
C PRO A 204 -12.83 -33.22 -12.57
N ASP A 205 -13.64 -33.79 -11.66
CA ASP A 205 -15.10 -33.89 -11.79
C ASP A 205 -15.86 -32.56 -11.60
N HIS A 206 -15.15 -31.43 -11.42
CA HIS A 206 -15.73 -30.20 -10.86
C HIS A 206 -15.74 -29.00 -11.82
N VAL A 207 -16.35 -29.21 -12.99
CA VAL A 207 -16.74 -28.11 -13.90
C VAL A 207 -17.87 -27.28 -13.26
N VAL A 208 -17.50 -26.18 -12.59
CA VAL A 208 -18.45 -25.22 -12.03
C VAL A 208 -19.22 -24.55 -13.19
N LYS A 209 -20.48 -24.96 -13.41
CA LYS A 209 -21.35 -24.32 -14.41
C LYS A 209 -21.42 -22.81 -14.11
N PRO A 210 -21.13 -21.93 -15.09
CA PRO A 210 -21.21 -20.49 -14.90
C PRO A 210 -22.60 -20.09 -14.38
N LEU A 211 -22.65 -19.22 -13.36
CA LEU A 211 -23.92 -18.69 -12.84
C LEU A 211 -24.73 -18.08 -13.98
N ASP A 212 -26.01 -18.42 -14.06
CA ASP A 212 -26.93 -17.92 -15.08
C ASP A 212 -27.07 -16.40 -14.95
N ARG A 213 -26.32 -15.67 -15.80
CA ARG A 213 -26.31 -14.21 -15.84
C ARG A 213 -27.61 -13.72 -16.48
N GLY A 214 -28.64 -13.58 -15.64
CA GLY A 214 -29.95 -13.05 -16.02
C GLY A 214 -29.86 -11.73 -16.79
N LYS A 215 -30.88 -11.46 -17.63
CA LYS A 215 -30.92 -10.43 -18.68
C LYS A 215 -30.01 -9.20 -18.39
N PRO A 216 -28.98 -8.94 -19.19
CA PRO A 216 -27.97 -7.94 -18.88
C PRO A 216 -28.61 -6.54 -18.81
N LYS A 217 -28.55 -5.92 -17.63
CA LYS A 217 -29.05 -4.55 -17.39
C LYS A 217 -28.35 -3.58 -18.36
N ASP A 218 -29.10 -2.63 -18.94
CA ASP A 218 -28.61 -1.66 -19.94
C ASP A 218 -27.30 -0.96 -19.58
N VAL A 219 -27.06 -0.77 -18.27
CA VAL A 219 -25.85 -0.21 -17.67
C VAL A 219 -24.56 -0.94 -18.13
N VAL A 220 -24.66 -2.24 -18.40
CA VAL A 220 -23.56 -3.14 -18.80
C VAL A 220 -23.62 -3.48 -20.29
N SER A 221 -24.80 -3.43 -20.93
CA SER A 221 -24.95 -3.80 -22.34
C SER A 221 -24.24 -2.80 -23.27
N VAL A 222 -23.62 -3.30 -24.34
CA VAL A 222 -23.00 -2.45 -25.36
C VAL A 222 -24.11 -1.72 -26.12
N SER A 223 -24.03 -0.39 -26.16
CA SER A 223 -25.01 0.46 -26.84
C SER A 223 -24.93 0.26 -28.35
N LYS A 224 -25.93 -0.43 -28.93
CA LYS A 224 -26.01 -0.77 -30.36
C LYS A 224 -25.81 0.46 -31.25
N ASP A 225 -26.54 1.54 -30.96
CA ASP A 225 -26.58 2.74 -31.79
C ASP A 225 -25.20 3.43 -31.88
N LEU A 226 -24.50 3.55 -30.74
CA LEU A 226 -23.25 4.30 -30.62
C LEU A 226 -22.04 3.59 -31.23
N ASN A 227 -22.12 2.26 -31.39
CA ASN A 227 -21.08 1.42 -32.00
C ASN A 227 -21.53 0.84 -33.36
N SER A 228 -22.63 1.34 -33.93
CA SER A 228 -23.10 0.92 -35.25
C SER A 228 -22.06 1.26 -36.33
N GLY A 229 -21.66 0.27 -37.13
CA GLY A 229 -20.62 0.42 -38.15
C GLY A 229 -19.18 0.62 -37.62
N ILE A 230 -18.95 0.55 -36.31
CA ILE A 230 -17.61 0.69 -35.72
C ILE A 230 -17.06 -0.70 -35.35
N ASP A 231 -15.91 -1.07 -35.93
CA ASP A 231 -15.22 -2.32 -35.63
C ASP A 231 -14.93 -2.48 -34.11
N PRO A 232 -15.38 -3.57 -33.47
CA PRO A 232 -15.09 -3.93 -32.08
C PRO A 232 -13.62 -3.94 -31.66
N SER A 233 -12.66 -4.09 -32.60
CA SER A 233 -11.23 -3.96 -32.31
C SER A 233 -10.82 -2.50 -32.05
N SER A 234 -11.44 -1.57 -32.78
CA SER A 234 -10.93 -0.21 -33.00
C SER A 234 -10.89 0.67 -31.75
N ARG A 235 -9.99 1.66 -31.75
CA ARG A 235 -9.89 2.68 -30.68
C ARG A 235 -11.11 3.61 -30.58
N ARG A 236 -12.01 3.61 -31.58
CA ARG A 236 -13.26 4.38 -31.60
C ARG A 236 -14.45 3.61 -30.99
N PHE A 237 -14.34 2.29 -30.83
CA PHE A 237 -15.42 1.46 -30.29
C PHE A 237 -15.65 1.74 -28.80
N VAL A 238 -16.86 2.20 -28.48
CA VAL A 238 -17.20 2.71 -27.15
C VAL A 238 -17.54 1.55 -26.21
N ARG A 239 -16.55 1.13 -25.43
CA ARG A 239 -16.66 0.06 -24.41
C ARG A 239 -17.18 0.61 -23.06
N GLY A 240 -17.55 -0.30 -22.14
CA GLY A 240 -17.68 0.02 -20.72
C GLY A 240 -19.07 0.45 -20.23
N VAL A 241 -19.12 1.11 -19.06
CA VAL A 241 -20.32 1.24 -18.22
C VAL A 241 -21.01 2.59 -18.41
N LEU A 242 -22.35 2.62 -18.40
CA LEU A 242 -23.12 3.86 -18.48
C LEU A 242 -23.03 4.69 -17.17
N HIS A 243 -22.71 5.97 -17.28
CA HIS A 243 -22.71 6.89 -16.13
C HIS A 243 -24.14 7.35 -15.79
N PRO A 244 -24.56 7.36 -14.50
CA PRO A 244 -25.92 7.75 -14.12
C PRO A 244 -26.21 9.24 -14.35
N SER A 245 -25.22 10.12 -14.16
CA SER A 245 -25.34 11.57 -14.32
C SER A 245 -24.37 12.07 -15.40
N PRO A 246 -24.69 11.92 -16.70
CA PRO A 246 -23.78 12.31 -17.78
C PRO A 246 -23.61 13.83 -17.92
N GLY A 247 -24.56 14.64 -17.44
CA GLY A 247 -24.47 16.10 -17.40
C GLY A 247 -23.35 16.57 -16.48
N ASN A 248 -23.37 16.13 -15.21
CA ASN A 248 -22.38 16.52 -14.20
C ASN A 248 -20.95 16.23 -14.63
N VAL A 249 -20.68 15.09 -15.27
CA VAL A 249 -19.32 14.77 -15.74
C VAL A 249 -18.88 15.70 -16.86
N LYS A 250 -19.78 16.14 -17.74
CA LYS A 250 -19.47 17.12 -18.81
C LYS A 250 -19.26 18.51 -18.25
N THR A 251 -20.08 18.98 -17.31
CA THR A 251 -19.87 20.29 -16.69
C THR A 251 -18.60 20.32 -15.85
N SER A 252 -18.29 19.24 -15.12
CA SER A 252 -17.00 19.14 -14.43
C SER A 252 -15.82 19.13 -15.40
N ALA A 253 -15.88 18.32 -16.47
CA ALA A 253 -14.82 18.27 -17.48
C ALA A 253 -14.59 19.63 -18.15
N PHE A 254 -15.66 20.38 -18.43
CA PHE A 254 -15.59 21.73 -18.98
C PHE A 254 -14.83 22.67 -18.06
N PHE A 255 -15.24 22.82 -16.79
CA PHE A 255 -14.55 23.73 -15.86
C PHE A 255 -13.11 23.29 -15.57
N THR A 256 -12.83 21.99 -15.52
CA THR A 256 -11.46 21.47 -15.44
C THR A 256 -10.61 21.89 -16.64
N ALA A 257 -11.12 21.71 -17.87
CA ALA A 257 -10.40 22.09 -19.08
C ALA A 257 -10.17 23.60 -19.14
N VAL A 258 -11.17 24.42 -18.78
CA VAL A 258 -11.06 25.89 -18.73
C VAL A 258 -10.01 26.34 -17.70
N VAL A 259 -9.99 25.75 -16.50
CA VAL A 259 -8.95 26.05 -15.49
C VAL A 259 -7.57 25.67 -15.98
N GLN A 260 -7.39 24.50 -16.61
CA GLN A 260 -6.08 24.09 -17.13
C GLN A 260 -5.58 25.00 -18.26
N ILE A 261 -6.48 25.41 -19.17
CA ILE A 261 -6.16 26.35 -20.25
C ILE A 261 -5.78 27.72 -19.68
N LEU A 262 -6.56 28.26 -18.73
CA LEU A 262 -6.29 29.55 -18.11
C LEU A 262 -5.02 29.53 -17.25
N LEU A 263 -4.69 28.41 -16.60
CA LEU A 263 -3.44 28.25 -15.84
C LEU A 263 -2.22 28.35 -16.78
N VAL A 264 -2.23 27.62 -17.91
CA VAL A 264 -1.18 27.71 -18.93
C VAL A 264 -1.13 29.11 -19.57
N ALA A 265 -2.28 29.71 -19.85
CA ALA A 265 -2.37 31.06 -20.40
C ALA A 265 -1.87 32.15 -19.43
N ASN A 266 -2.05 31.97 -18.11
CA ASN A 266 -1.45 32.86 -17.11
C ASN A 266 0.07 32.64 -17.02
N LEU A 267 0.51 31.37 -16.92
CA LEU A 267 1.92 30.99 -16.78
C LEU A 267 2.81 31.49 -17.92
N ILE A 268 2.29 31.49 -19.16
CA ILE A 268 3.02 31.98 -20.35
C ILE A 268 2.67 33.44 -20.65
N GLY A 269 1.38 33.79 -20.56
CA GLY A 269 0.86 35.08 -21.01
C GLY A 269 1.22 36.26 -20.11
N ILE A 270 1.24 36.09 -18.78
CA ILE A 270 1.60 37.20 -17.88
C ILE A 270 3.08 37.58 -18.04
N PRO A 271 4.06 36.66 -18.01
CA PRO A 271 5.45 37.00 -18.31
C PRO A 271 5.63 37.61 -19.71
N TRP A 272 4.93 37.08 -20.73
CA TRP A 272 4.97 37.65 -22.08
C TRP A 272 4.43 39.10 -22.13
N MET A 273 3.30 39.39 -21.49
CA MET A 273 2.71 40.73 -21.43
C MET A 273 3.61 41.72 -20.70
N LEU A 274 4.20 41.34 -19.56
CA LEU A 274 5.12 42.21 -18.81
C LEU A 274 6.42 42.49 -19.58
N ILE A 275 6.95 41.49 -20.31
CA ILE A 275 8.11 41.67 -21.20
C ILE A 275 7.76 42.55 -22.40
N HIS A 276 6.53 42.45 -22.93
CA HIS A 276 6.04 43.31 -24.01
C HIS A 276 5.87 44.75 -23.55
N GLU A 277 5.25 44.98 -22.39
CA GLU A 277 5.07 46.30 -21.77
C GLU A 277 6.43 46.97 -21.53
N TYR A 278 7.39 46.26 -20.92
CA TYR A 278 8.77 46.75 -20.72
C TYR A 278 9.50 47.12 -22.03
N ARG A 279 9.24 46.40 -23.14
CA ARG A 279 9.87 46.68 -24.44
C ARG A 279 9.17 47.74 -25.29
N SER A 280 7.86 47.92 -25.14
CA SER A 280 7.03 48.75 -26.02
C SER A 280 6.56 50.06 -25.39
N GLY A 281 6.56 50.16 -24.06
CA GLY A 281 5.95 51.28 -23.32
C GLY A 281 4.42 51.31 -23.40
N VAL A 282 3.77 50.29 -23.97
CA VAL A 282 2.32 50.15 -24.01
C VAL A 282 1.85 49.44 -22.75
N GLU A 283 0.94 50.07 -22.01
CA GLU A 283 0.34 49.51 -20.79
C GLU A 283 -0.44 48.21 -21.09
N MET A 284 -0.02 47.09 -20.50
CA MET A 284 -0.67 45.78 -20.65
C MET A 284 -1.36 45.33 -19.36
N MET A 285 -1.24 46.08 -18.27
CA MET A 285 -1.78 45.77 -16.94
C MET A 285 -3.27 45.38 -16.94
N GLY A 286 -4.11 46.01 -17.76
CA GLY A 286 -5.52 45.62 -17.91
C GLY A 286 -5.73 44.17 -18.39
N TRP A 287 -4.86 43.68 -19.29
CA TRP A 287 -4.88 42.30 -19.77
C TRP A 287 -4.34 41.32 -18.73
N VAL A 288 -3.30 41.72 -17.96
CA VAL A 288 -2.76 40.92 -16.85
C VAL A 288 -3.84 40.71 -15.76
N ILE A 289 -4.52 41.78 -15.37
CA ILE A 289 -5.65 41.73 -14.42
C ILE A 289 -6.80 40.87 -14.98
N GLY A 290 -7.11 40.99 -16.28
CA GLY A 290 -8.12 40.18 -16.96
C GLY A 290 -7.81 38.67 -16.96
N LEU A 291 -6.57 38.28 -17.28
CA LEU A 291 -6.14 36.88 -17.26
C LEU A 291 -6.15 36.29 -15.84
N PHE A 292 -5.68 37.05 -14.86
CA PHE A 292 -5.61 36.59 -13.47
C PHE A 292 -7.00 36.47 -12.84
N SER A 293 -7.86 37.48 -12.98
CA SER A 293 -9.24 37.44 -12.50
C SER A 293 -10.06 36.33 -13.20
N GLY A 294 -9.85 36.13 -14.50
CA GLY A 294 -10.44 35.01 -15.24
C GLY A 294 -10.05 33.64 -14.68
N LEU A 295 -8.77 33.44 -14.32
CA LEU A 295 -8.29 32.21 -13.65
C LEU A 295 -8.92 32.03 -12.27
N VAL A 296 -9.03 33.09 -11.45
CA VAL A 296 -9.67 33.04 -10.12
C VAL A 296 -11.15 32.66 -10.24
N VAL A 297 -11.90 33.29 -11.16
CA VAL A 297 -13.32 32.95 -11.40
C VAL A 297 -13.46 31.51 -11.89
N ALA A 298 -12.63 31.06 -12.84
CA ALA A 298 -12.67 29.68 -13.32
C ALA A 298 -12.32 28.65 -12.22
N ALA A 299 -11.37 28.98 -11.34
CA ALA A 299 -11.02 28.13 -10.20
C ALA A 299 -12.19 27.99 -9.22
N LEU A 300 -12.90 29.08 -8.90
CA LEU A 300 -14.14 29.03 -8.11
C LEU A 300 -15.20 28.16 -8.79
N CYS A 301 -15.44 28.33 -10.09
CA CYS A 301 -16.37 27.48 -10.84
C CYS A 301 -15.97 25.98 -10.79
N TYR A 302 -14.68 25.67 -10.86
CA TYR A 302 -14.18 24.31 -10.70
C TYR A 302 -14.38 23.75 -9.28
N LEU A 303 -14.28 24.57 -8.22
CA LEU A 303 -14.60 24.13 -6.85
C LEU A 303 -16.08 23.76 -6.70
N PHE A 304 -17.00 24.59 -7.23
CA PHE A 304 -18.44 24.33 -7.14
C PHE A 304 -18.93 23.20 -8.07
N TRP A 305 -18.53 23.18 -9.34
CA TRP A 305 -19.05 22.24 -10.34
C TRP A 305 -18.03 21.19 -10.79
N GLY A 306 -16.74 21.53 -10.85
CA GLY A 306 -15.63 20.65 -11.25
C GLY A 306 -15.41 19.45 -10.33
N LEU A 307 -15.57 19.63 -9.01
CA LEU A 307 -15.37 18.58 -8.01
C LEU A 307 -16.50 17.53 -7.94
N SER A 308 -17.60 17.69 -8.69
CA SER A 308 -18.79 16.84 -8.58
C SER A 308 -18.69 15.49 -9.30
N ALA A 309 -17.87 15.37 -10.36
CA ALA A 309 -17.73 14.15 -11.15
C ALA A 309 -17.00 13.01 -10.42
N ARG A 310 -17.71 11.91 -10.14
CA ARG A 310 -17.19 10.67 -9.54
C ARG A 310 -17.25 9.50 -10.53
N CYS A 311 -16.41 8.48 -10.35
CA CYS A 311 -16.57 7.20 -11.06
C CYS A 311 -17.84 6.48 -10.57
N ARG A 312 -18.52 5.70 -11.42
CA ARG A 312 -19.60 4.79 -10.98
C ARG A 312 -19.07 3.45 -10.44
N ILE A 313 -17.83 3.08 -10.76
CA ILE A 313 -17.21 1.81 -10.33
C ILE A 313 -16.43 2.01 -9.04
N CYS A 314 -15.36 2.82 -9.06
CA CYS A 314 -14.49 3.03 -7.89
C CYS A 314 -14.83 4.26 -7.04
N SER A 315 -15.93 4.96 -7.32
CA SER A 315 -16.40 6.18 -6.61
C SER A 315 -15.44 7.39 -6.57
N GLN A 316 -14.22 7.29 -7.10
CA GLN A 316 -13.20 8.34 -7.06
C GLN A 316 -13.56 9.58 -7.91
N ARG A 317 -13.22 10.77 -7.41
CA ARG A 317 -13.40 12.05 -8.15
C ARG A 317 -12.47 12.10 -9.38
N GLN A 318 -13.03 12.29 -10.57
CA GLN A 318 -12.30 12.06 -11.82
C GLN A 318 -11.29 13.15 -12.17
N PHE A 319 -11.60 14.41 -11.88
CA PHE A 319 -10.75 15.54 -12.29
C PHE A 319 -9.90 16.13 -11.15
N THR A 320 -9.89 15.48 -9.99
CA THR A 320 -9.08 15.89 -8.82
C THR A 320 -7.72 15.18 -8.87
N PRO A 321 -6.58 15.89 -8.66
CA PRO A 321 -5.28 15.23 -8.51
C PRO A 321 -5.22 14.39 -7.23
N LYS A 322 -4.56 13.23 -7.30
CA LYS A 322 -4.35 12.31 -6.17
C LYS A 322 -3.00 11.61 -6.25
N LYS A 323 -2.40 11.35 -5.08
CA LYS A 323 -1.22 10.49 -4.88
C LYS A 323 -1.65 9.01 -4.85
N CYS A 324 -1.99 8.45 -6.01
CA CYS A 324 -2.24 7.01 -6.15
C CYS A 324 -1.92 6.53 -7.57
N LEU A 325 -1.74 5.21 -7.72
CA LEU A 325 -1.44 4.57 -9.00
C LEU A 325 -2.55 4.87 -10.02
N LYS A 326 -2.14 5.27 -11.24
CA LYS A 326 -3.05 5.60 -12.36
C LYS A 326 -3.00 4.46 -13.36
N ASN A 327 -4.13 4.15 -13.98
CA ASN A 327 -4.22 2.99 -14.85
C ASN A 327 -3.50 3.21 -16.20
N LYS A 328 -2.73 2.23 -16.69
CA LYS A 328 -2.04 2.25 -18.00
C LYS A 328 -2.99 2.48 -19.20
N LYS A 329 -4.31 2.29 -19.01
CA LYS A 329 -5.36 2.55 -20.03
C LYS A 329 -6.00 3.94 -19.93
N ALA A 330 -5.66 4.75 -18.92
CA ALA A 330 -6.17 6.13 -18.79
C ALA A 330 -5.54 7.04 -19.85
N HIS A 331 -6.27 8.08 -20.27
CA HIS A 331 -5.73 9.03 -21.25
C HIS A 331 -4.59 9.84 -20.60
N HIS A 332 -3.42 9.82 -21.23
CA HIS A 332 -2.20 10.48 -20.76
C HIS A 332 -1.57 11.29 -21.88
N ILE A 333 -1.04 12.46 -21.55
CA ILE A 333 -0.12 13.23 -22.39
C ILE A 333 1.10 13.55 -21.50
N PRO A 334 2.35 13.31 -21.92
CA PRO A 334 3.52 13.70 -21.15
C PRO A 334 3.50 15.20 -20.82
N LEU A 335 4.12 15.58 -19.70
CA LEU A 335 4.11 16.93 -19.10
C LEU A 335 2.73 17.41 -18.57
N ILE A 336 1.64 17.17 -19.31
CA ILE A 336 0.27 17.59 -18.98
C ILE A 336 -0.44 16.57 -18.05
N GLY A 337 -0.01 15.32 -18.06
CA GLY A 337 -0.56 14.25 -17.23
C GLY A 337 -1.90 13.70 -17.75
N TYR A 338 -2.80 13.39 -16.80
CA TYR A 338 -3.99 12.55 -17.07
C TYR A 338 -5.32 13.29 -17.04
N ILE A 339 -5.42 14.38 -16.27
CA ILE A 339 -6.70 15.05 -15.97
C ILE A 339 -7.24 15.78 -17.22
N PHE A 340 -6.40 16.61 -17.84
CA PHE A 340 -6.75 17.39 -19.03
C PHE A 340 -7.13 16.54 -20.26
N PRO A 341 -6.34 15.54 -20.71
CA PRO A 341 -6.74 14.71 -21.84
C PRO A 341 -8.02 13.90 -21.55
N THR A 342 -8.21 13.43 -20.31
CA THR A 342 -9.46 12.75 -19.92
C THR A 342 -10.66 13.70 -19.95
N ALA A 343 -10.50 14.96 -19.55
CA ALA A 343 -11.54 15.99 -19.62
C ALA A 343 -11.91 16.33 -21.07
N LEU A 344 -10.92 16.61 -21.94
CA LEU A 344 -11.17 16.85 -23.37
C LEU A 344 -11.88 15.64 -24.03
N HIS A 345 -11.42 14.42 -23.74
CA HIS A 345 -12.01 13.21 -24.31
C HIS A 345 -13.47 13.00 -23.88
N ALA A 346 -13.78 13.25 -22.60
CA ALA A 346 -15.14 13.21 -22.07
C ALA A 346 -16.09 14.24 -22.73
N LEU A 347 -15.57 15.43 -23.07
CA LEU A 347 -16.31 16.50 -23.76
C LEU A 347 -16.60 16.13 -25.23
N PHE A 348 -15.57 15.82 -26.02
CA PHE A 348 -15.72 15.57 -27.46
C PHE A 348 -16.37 14.22 -27.77
N TYR A 349 -15.84 13.13 -27.21
CA TYR A 349 -16.22 11.76 -27.61
C TYR A 349 -17.38 11.19 -26.79
N LYS A 350 -17.84 11.88 -25.75
CA LYS A 350 -18.96 11.46 -24.87
C LYS A 350 -18.69 10.12 -24.15
N TRP A 351 -17.42 9.72 -24.04
CA TRP A 351 -16.92 8.62 -23.23
C TRP A 351 -15.46 8.88 -22.84
N PHE A 352 -14.94 8.18 -21.82
CA PHE A 352 -13.54 8.29 -21.38
C PHE A 352 -13.13 7.07 -20.53
N TYR A 353 -11.83 6.83 -20.38
CA TYR A 353 -11.31 5.89 -19.39
C TYR A 353 -11.15 6.53 -18.00
N CYS A 354 -11.66 5.87 -16.96
CA CYS A 354 -11.44 6.29 -15.57
C CYS A 354 -9.95 6.26 -15.21
N ILE A 355 -9.41 7.38 -14.71
CA ILE A 355 -7.98 7.55 -14.41
C ILE A 355 -7.46 6.48 -13.42
N TYR A 356 -8.32 6.03 -12.50
CA TYR A 356 -7.94 5.12 -11.41
C TYR A 356 -8.19 3.64 -11.75
N CYS A 357 -9.43 3.25 -12.05
CA CYS A 357 -9.78 1.84 -12.26
C CYS A 357 -9.69 1.38 -13.74
N GLY A 358 -9.34 2.25 -14.68
CA GLY A 358 -9.21 1.90 -16.10
C GLY A 358 -10.51 1.45 -16.79
N THR A 359 -11.66 1.49 -16.10
CA THR A 359 -12.96 1.19 -16.73
C THR A 359 -13.35 2.31 -17.68
N ALA A 360 -13.78 1.97 -18.90
CA ALA A 360 -14.39 2.93 -19.80
C ALA A 360 -15.79 3.34 -19.28
N ILE A 361 -16.11 4.63 -19.35
CA ILE A 361 -17.35 5.23 -18.86
C ILE A 361 -18.03 5.98 -20.01
N ARG A 362 -19.31 5.66 -20.24
CA ARG A 362 -20.17 6.26 -21.27
C ARG A 362 -20.99 7.43 -20.70
N LEU A 363 -21.00 8.57 -21.40
CA LEU A 363 -21.71 9.81 -21.04
C LEU A 363 -22.91 10.11 -21.97
N LYS A 364 -23.54 9.07 -22.50
CA LYS A 364 -24.70 9.12 -23.39
C LYS A 364 -25.49 7.80 -23.30
N LYS A 365 -26.82 7.87 -23.40
CA LYS A 365 -27.61 6.87 -24.15
C LYS A 365 -27.61 7.34 -25.60
#